data_AF-A0A959NJJ8-F1
#
_entry.id   AF-A0A959NJJ8-F1
#
_cell.length_a   1.000
_cell.length_b   1.000
_cell.length_c   1.000
_cell.angle_alpha   90.00
_cell.angle_beta   90.00
_cell.angle_gamma   90.00
#
_symmetry.space_group_name_H-M   'P 1'
#
loop_
_entity.id
_entity.type
_entity.pdbx_description
1 polymer ?
#
loop_
_entity_poly.entity_id
_entity_poly.type
_entity_poly.pdbx_seq_one_letter_code
_entity_poly.pdbx_strand_id
1 'polypeptide(L)' 'MRSQKKSLLTDLRKIMKTREDITKIIMYKTEWCSDCFRADNFFYEYNIKPERIDIDTNLEAAEKVIELNNGKRT' A
#
# COMPACT_ATOMS: atom_id res chain seq x y z
N MET A 1 -20.94 -33.00 12.17
CA MET A 1 -19.81 -32.54 11.33
C MET A 1 -20.12 -31.33 10.42
N ARG A 2 -21.35 -31.14 9.88
CA ARG A 2 -21.68 -29.95 9.04
C ARG A 2 -21.73 -28.62 9.82
N SER A 3 -22.14 -28.65 11.08
CA SER A 3 -22.31 -27.44 11.92
C SER A 3 -20.97 -26.75 12.23
N GLN A 4 -19.93 -27.50 12.59
CA GLN A 4 -18.60 -26.95 12.90
C GLN A 4 -17.91 -26.32 11.68
N LYS A 5 -18.08 -26.91 10.49
CA LYS A 5 -17.51 -26.36 9.25
C LYS A 5 -18.15 -25.01 8.86
N LYS A 6 -19.44 -24.84 9.16
CA LYS A 6 -20.19 -23.59 8.91
C LYS A 6 -19.76 -22.47 9.85
N SER A 7 -19.46 -22.80 11.12
CA SER A 7 -18.86 -21.87 12.08
C SER A 7 -17.49 -21.40 11.59
N LEU A 8 -16.60 -22.33 11.25
CA LEU A 8 -15.24 -22.02 10.78
C LEU A 8 -15.24 -21.12 9.54
N LEU A 9 -16.14 -21.36 8.60
CA LEU A 9 -16.33 -20.52 7.41
C LEU A 9 -16.85 -19.12 7.74
N THR A 10 -17.63 -18.98 8.80
CA THR A 10 -18.15 -17.69 9.28
C THR A 10 -17.06 -16.91 10.01
N ASP A 11 -16.24 -17.61 10.80
CA ASP A 11 -15.08 -17.07 11.51
C ASP A 11 -13.98 -16.63 10.52
N LEU A 12 -13.68 -17.45 9.51
CA LEU A 12 -12.77 -17.11 8.42
C LEU A 12 -13.25 -15.89 7.64
N ARG A 13 -14.55 -15.79 7.31
CA ARG A 13 -15.12 -14.61 6.67
C ARG A 13 -15.01 -13.38 7.57
N LYS A 14 -15.21 -13.50 8.88
CA LYS A 14 -15.07 -12.39 9.84
C LYS A 14 -13.62 -11.91 9.93
N ILE A 15 -12.64 -12.83 9.97
CA ILE A 15 -11.20 -12.52 9.93
C ILE A 15 -10.78 -11.90 8.59
N MET A 16 -11.39 -12.33 7.48
CA MET A 16 -11.14 -11.74 6.16
C MET A 16 -11.84 -10.38 5.98
N LYS A 17 -12.98 -10.15 6.63
CA LYS A 17 -13.73 -8.88 6.59
C LYS A 17 -13.03 -7.76 7.36
N THR A 18 -12.23 -8.07 8.39
CA THR A 18 -11.34 -7.09 9.04
C THR A 18 -10.17 -6.63 8.15
N ARG A 19 -10.04 -7.15 6.92
CA ARG A 19 -9.08 -6.67 5.91
C ARG A 19 -9.71 -5.76 4.85
N GLU A 20 -10.99 -5.41 4.98
CA GLU A 20 -11.64 -4.44 4.09
C GLU A 20 -11.28 -2.98 4.42
N ASP A 21 -10.54 -2.77 5.52
CA ASP A 21 -10.03 -1.47 5.96
C ASP A 21 -8.62 -1.17 5.41
N ILE A 22 -8.18 -1.85 4.34
CA ILE A 22 -6.95 -1.45 3.64
C ILE A 22 -7.23 -0.10 2.99
N THR A 23 -6.90 0.94 3.74
CA THR A 23 -6.74 2.30 3.24
C THR A 23 -5.82 2.25 2.02
N LYS A 24 -6.23 2.96 0.96
CA LYS A 24 -5.47 3.08 -0.29
C LYS A 24 -4.01 3.40 0.03
N ILE A 25 -3.07 2.57 -0.45
CA ILE A 25 -1.64 2.83 -0.30
C ILE A 25 -1.20 3.72 -1.46
N ILE A 26 -0.60 4.87 -1.14
CA ILE A 26 0.01 5.77 -2.11
C ILE A 26 1.53 5.69 -1.92
N MET A 27 2.25 5.45 -3.01
CA MET A 27 3.70 5.43 -3.07
C MET A 27 4.17 6.62 -3.89
N TYR A 28 4.64 7.65 -3.19
CA TYR A 28 5.41 8.72 -3.81
C TYR A 28 6.81 8.20 -4.13
N LYS A 29 7.22 8.31 -5.39
CA LYS A 29 8.51 7.79 -5.85
C LYS A 29 9.10 8.66 -6.95
N THR A 30 10.34 8.35 -7.33
CA THR A 30 10.96 8.79 -8.59
C THR A 30 11.36 7.55 -9.41
N GLU A 31 11.64 7.73 -10.69
CA GLU A 31 12.03 6.63 -11.59
C GLU A 31 13.47 6.17 -11.40
N TRP A 32 14.34 6.98 -10.80
CA TRP A 32 15.76 6.68 -10.64
C TRP A 32 16.14 6.16 -9.25
N CYS A 33 15.19 6.11 -8.31
CA CYS A 33 15.47 5.75 -6.93
C CYS A 33 15.58 4.22 -6.73
N SER A 34 16.76 3.76 -6.33
CA SER A 34 17.05 2.36 -6.02
C SER A 34 16.16 1.77 -4.92
N ASP A 35 15.85 2.56 -3.88
CA ASP A 35 14.98 2.11 -2.79
C ASP A 35 13.51 2.03 -3.21
N CYS A 36 13.07 2.89 -4.14
CA CYS A 36 11.73 2.77 -4.72
C CYS A 36 11.56 1.45 -5.48
N PHE A 37 12.58 0.99 -6.22
CA PHE A 37 12.51 -0.32 -6.87
C PHE A 37 12.41 -1.48 -5.88
N ARG A 38 13.09 -1.39 -4.75
CA ARG A 38 12.99 -2.40 -3.67
C ARG A 38 11.59 -2.44 -3.06
N ALA A 39 11.00 -1.28 -2.81
CA ALA A 39 9.62 -1.18 -2.32
C ALA A 39 8.60 -1.69 -3.35
N ASP A 40 8.81 -1.40 -4.65
CA ASP A 40 7.98 -1.94 -5.72
C ASP A 40 8.02 -3.46 -5.78
N ASN A 41 9.21 -4.05 -5.64
CA ASN A 41 9.37 -5.50 -5.62
C ASN A 41 8.64 -6.12 -4.42
N PHE A 42 8.73 -5.50 -3.23
CA PHE A 42 7.94 -5.91 -2.07
C PHE A 42 6.44 -5.87 -2.38
N PHE A 43 5.92 -4.75 -2.90
CA PHE A 43 4.49 -4.67 -3.24
C PHE A 43 4.07 -5.73 -4.26
N TYR A 44 4.91 -6.00 -5.26
CA TYR A 44 4.70 -7.06 -6.25
C TYR A 44 4.64 -8.46 -5.62
N GLU A 45 5.63 -8.83 -4.80
CA GLU A 45 5.73 -10.13 -4.13
C GLU A 45 4.52 -10.44 -3.24
N TYR A 46 3.96 -9.41 -2.59
CA TYR A 46 2.81 -9.55 -1.71
C TYR A 46 1.46 -9.26 -2.40
N ASN A 47 1.45 -9.09 -3.72
CA ASN A 47 0.26 -8.78 -4.52
C ASN A 47 -0.51 -7.53 -4.01
N ILE A 48 0.24 -6.53 -3.55
CA ILE A 48 -0.25 -5.23 -3.11
C ILE A 48 -0.18 -4.28 -4.31
N LYS A 49 -1.25 -3.53 -4.56
CA LYS A 49 -1.35 -2.59 -5.68
C LYS A 49 -1.39 -1.15 -5.14
N PRO A 50 -0.25 -0.52 -4.85
CA PRO A 50 -0.23 0.89 -4.48
C PRO A 50 -0.55 1.77 -5.69
N GLU A 51 -1.14 2.93 -5.44
CA GLU A 51 -1.11 4.04 -6.39
C GLU A 51 0.30 4.63 -6.39
N ARG A 52 0.91 4.73 -7.57
CA ARG A 52 2.27 5.26 -7.71
C ARG A 52 2.19 6.67 -8.27
N ILE A 53 2.85 7.61 -7.61
CA ILE A 53 2.90 9.00 -8.02
C ILE A 53 4.37 9.39 -8.16
N ASP A 54 4.76 9.78 -9.37
CA ASP A 54 6.09 10.29 -9.64
C ASP A 54 6.18 11.76 -9.22
N ILE A 55 7.06 12.05 -8.25
CA ILE A 55 7.23 13.40 -7.70
C ILE A 55 8.15 14.27 -8.56
N ASP A 56 8.87 13.71 -9.53
CA ASP A 56 9.66 14.51 -10.48
C ASP A 56 8.76 15.19 -11.51
N THR A 57 7.64 14.54 -11.88
CA THR A 57 6.69 15.05 -12.86
C THR A 57 5.43 15.66 -12.24
N ASN A 58 5.18 15.46 -10.94
CA ASN A 58 4.05 16.03 -10.21
C ASN A 58 4.50 16.95 -9.07
N LEU A 59 4.40 18.27 -9.29
CA LEU A 59 4.81 19.28 -8.32
C LEU A 59 3.99 19.25 -7.02
N GLU A 60 2.67 19.05 -7.11
CA GLU A 60 1.79 18.96 -5.94
C GLU A 60 2.16 17.76 -5.06
N ALA A 61 2.48 16.63 -5.69
CA ALA A 61 2.96 15.44 -4.99
C ALA A 61 4.32 15.68 -4.31
N ALA A 62 5.23 16.40 -4.97
CA ALA A 62 6.51 16.77 -4.38
C ALA A 62 6.35 17.68 -3.15
N GLU A 63 5.46 18.67 -3.23
CA GLU A 63 5.12 19.54 -2.09
C GLU A 63 4.52 18.73 -0.94
N LYS A 64 3.65 17.75 -1.26
CA LYS A 64 3.09 16.86 -0.26
C LYS A 64 4.15 16.02 0.44
N VAL A 65 5.13 15.49 -0.29
CA VAL A 65 6.25 14.75 0.31
C VAL A 65 7.06 15.63 1.25
N ILE A 66 7.34 16.87 0.87
CA ILE A 66 8.05 17.84 1.73
C ILE A 66 7.27 18.12 3.01
N GLU A 67 5.96 18.33 2.92
CA GLU A 67 5.07 18.51 4.06
C GLU A 67 5.15 17.31 5.01
N LEU A 68 5.04 16.09 4.46
CA LEU A 68 5.02 14.84 5.24
C LEU A 68 6.39 14.51 5.86
N ASN A 69 7.49 14.84 5.17
CA ASN A 69 8.85 14.47 5.56
C ASN A 69 9.60 15.59 6.28
N ASN A 70 8.89 16.47 6.99
CA ASN A 70 9.47 17.56 7.77
C ASN A 70 10.44 18.44 6.97
N GLY A 71 10.07 18.80 5.74
CA GLY A 71 10.85 19.66 4.85
C GLY A 71 11.79 18.92 3.89
N LYS A 72 11.86 17.59 3.93
CA LYS A 72 12.72 16.81 3.01
C LYS A 72 11.96 16.42 1.74
N ARG A 73 12.62 16.59 0.60
CA ARG A 73 12.06 16.30 -0.73
C ARG A 73 12.05 14.79 -1.08
N THR A 74 12.92 14.01 -0.44
CA THR A 74 13.08 12.56 -0.61
C THR A 74 13.55 11.96 0.71
#